data_AF-A0A1B8XVL0-F1
#
_entry.id   AF-A0A1B8XVL0-F1
#
_cell.length_a   1.000
_cell.length_b   1.000
_cell.length_c   1.000
_cell.angle_alpha   90.00
_cell.angle_beta   90.00
_cell.angle_gamma   90.00
#
_symmetry.space_group_name_H-M   'P 1'
#
loop_
_entity.id
_entity.type
_entity.pdbx_description
1 polymer ?
#
loop_
_entity_poly.entity_id
_entity_poly.type
_entity_poly.pdbx_seq_one_letter_code
_entity_poly.pdbx_strand_id
1 'polypeptide(L)'
;LGGGTSLLDLIQIPITSDNLMSFSVVLVLDLSKPNELWPTMESLLETTRKHVDKIITGIAKNSSKIANQIKQKLWQTIPKDHPDRELIDPFPLPLLIAGSKYDIFQDFDSEIRKIICKTLRFVAHYYGASLL
;
A
#
# COMPACT_ATOMS: atom_id res chain seq x y z
N LEU A 1 2.73 5.06 11.78
CA LEU A 1 3.51 4.40 12.85
C LEU A 1 4.98 4.41 12.43
N GLY A 2 5.90 4.80 13.31
CA GLY A 2 7.34 4.78 13.03
C GLY A 2 8.02 3.62 13.78
N GLY A 3 9.25 3.25 13.40
CA GLY A 3 9.99 2.15 14.03
C GLY A 3 10.06 0.86 13.21
N GLY A 4 9.93 0.96 11.88
CA GLY A 4 10.01 -0.19 10.98
C GLY A 4 8.88 -1.19 11.24
N THR A 5 9.24 -2.41 11.61
CA THR A 5 8.31 -3.53 11.85
C THR A 5 8.02 -3.77 13.34
N SER A 6 8.61 -3.00 14.26
CA SER A 6 8.45 -3.22 15.70
C SER A 6 7.03 -2.92 16.23
N LEU A 7 6.24 -2.13 15.50
CA LEU A 7 4.91 -1.67 15.93
C LEU A 7 3.78 -2.15 15.02
N LEU A 8 3.95 -3.30 14.34
CA LEU A 8 2.94 -3.85 13.43
C LEU A 8 1.59 -4.10 14.12
N ASP A 9 1.60 -4.53 15.38
CA ASP A 9 0.38 -4.79 16.14
C ASP A 9 -0.49 -3.54 16.32
N LEU A 10 0.13 -2.36 16.29
CA LEU A 10 -0.58 -1.09 16.45
C LEU A 10 -1.29 -0.63 15.17
N ILE A 11 -0.98 -1.21 14.00
CA ILE A 11 -1.64 -0.89 12.72
C ILE A 11 -3.14 -1.14 12.79
N GLN A 12 -3.53 -2.16 13.56
CA GLN A 12 -4.92 -2.61 13.63
C GLN A 12 -5.81 -1.67 14.44
N ILE A 13 -5.23 -0.89 15.35
CA ILE A 13 -5.95 -0.04 16.30
C ILE A 13 -6.74 1.08 15.61
N PRO A 14 -6.17 1.88 14.70
CA PRO A 14 -6.89 3.00 14.08
C PRO A 14 -7.82 2.60 12.92
N ILE A 15 -7.74 1.37 12.41
CA ILE A 15 -8.52 0.92 11.25
C ILE A 15 -9.73 0.13 11.76
N THR A 16 -10.93 0.66 11.56
CA THR A 16 -12.19 0.10 12.08
C THR A 16 -13.23 -0.05 10.97
N SER A 17 -14.32 -0.77 11.23
CA SER A 17 -15.45 -0.84 10.29
C SER A 17 -16.04 0.52 9.96
N ASP A 18 -16.03 1.42 10.93
CA ASP A 18 -16.77 2.68 10.87
C ASP A 18 -16.05 3.74 10.04
N ASN A 19 -14.71 3.70 10.04
CA ASN A 19 -13.88 4.64 9.29
C ASN A 19 -13.31 4.08 7.98
N LEU A 20 -13.51 2.79 7.67
CA LEU A 20 -12.86 2.13 6.54
C LEU A 20 -13.07 2.87 5.20
N MET A 21 -14.27 3.42 4.98
CA MET A 21 -14.65 4.10 3.73
C MET A 21 -13.93 5.44 3.50
N SER A 22 -13.47 6.08 4.58
CA SER A 22 -12.75 7.35 4.59
C SER A 22 -11.29 7.20 5.01
N PHE A 23 -10.84 5.98 5.31
CA PHE A 23 -9.45 5.70 5.67
C PHE A 23 -8.56 5.70 4.42
N SER A 24 -7.32 6.17 4.57
CA SER A 24 -6.30 6.13 3.52
C SER A 24 -4.94 5.87 4.15
N VAL A 25 -4.04 5.22 3.40
CA VAL A 25 -2.71 4.83 3.87
C VAL A 25 -1.66 5.64 3.15
N VAL A 26 -0.75 6.24 3.93
CA VAL A 26 0.49 6.86 3.41
C VAL A 26 1.66 6.03 3.94
N LEU A 27 2.36 5.36 3.02
CA LEU A 27 3.55 4.58 3.31
C LEU A 27 4.79 5.40 2.98
N VAL A 28 5.49 5.85 4.02
CA VAL A 28 6.76 6.59 3.87
C VAL A 28 7.93 5.63 4.00
N LEU A 29 8.78 5.60 2.99
CA LEU A 29 9.88 4.65 2.87
C LEU A 29 11.24 5.35 2.98
N ASP A 30 12.15 4.81 3.78
CA ASP A 30 13.50 5.36 3.97
C ASP A 30 14.43 4.91 2.82
N LEU A 31 14.67 5.81 1.85
CA LEU A 31 15.51 5.49 0.70
C LEU A 31 17.01 5.40 1.04
N SER A 32 17.43 5.85 2.23
CA SER A 32 18.83 5.76 2.66
C SER A 32 19.27 4.34 3.00
N LYS A 33 18.33 3.39 3.12
CA LYS A 33 18.60 2.01 3.51
C LYS A 33 17.93 0.98 2.58
N PRO A 34 18.47 0.74 1.37
CA PRO A 34 17.88 -0.18 0.40
C PRO A 34 17.63 -1.60 0.92
N ASN A 35 18.50 -2.09 1.80
CA ASN A 35 18.41 -3.45 2.35
C ASN A 35 17.24 -3.61 3.33
N GLU A 36 16.85 -2.54 4.03
CA GLU A 36 15.72 -2.55 4.97
C GLU A 36 14.40 -2.15 4.28
N LEU A 37 14.49 -1.51 3.11
CA LEU A 37 13.37 -0.93 2.36
C LEU A 37 12.28 -1.95 2.02
N TRP A 38 12.66 -3.06 1.39
CA TRP A 38 11.70 -4.06 0.89
C TRP A 38 11.03 -4.86 2.00
N PRO A 39 11.77 -5.45 2.97
CA PRO A 39 11.15 -6.20 4.05
C PRO A 39 10.20 -5.32 4.88
N THR A 40 10.55 -4.05 5.09
CA THR A 40 9.71 -3.09 5.81
C THR A 40 8.43 -2.79 5.04
N MET A 41 8.53 -2.47 3.75
CA MET A 41 7.38 -2.20 2.88
C MET A 41 6.43 -3.40 2.82
N GLU A 42 6.94 -4.61 2.56
CA GLU A 42 6.14 -5.82 2.47
C GLU A 42 5.41 -6.11 3.78
N SER A 43 6.12 -6.08 4.90
CA SER A 43 5.54 -6.38 6.20
C SER A 43 4.45 -5.39 6.62
N LEU A 44 4.65 -4.09 6.34
CA LEU A 44 3.66 -3.05 6.62
C LEU A 44 2.41 -3.20 5.76
N LEU A 45 2.58 -3.42 4.44
CA LEU A 45 1.47 -3.58 3.51
C LEU A 45 0.69 -4.87 3.78
N GLU A 46 1.38 -5.99 4.03
CA GLU A 46 0.74 -7.28 4.28
C GLU A 46 -0.06 -7.26 5.59
N THR A 47 0.52 -6.74 6.68
CA THR A 47 -0.18 -6.62 7.96
C THR A 47 -1.41 -5.74 7.84
N THR A 48 -1.29 -4.60 7.16
CA THR A 48 -2.40 -3.67 6.93
C THR A 48 -3.50 -4.34 6.08
N ARG A 49 -3.13 -5.00 4.98
CA ARG A 49 -4.06 -5.71 4.09
C ARG A 49 -4.83 -6.79 4.83
N LYS A 50 -4.13 -7.67 5.57
CA LYS A 50 -4.77 -8.74 6.36
C LYS A 50 -5.83 -8.21 7.33
N HIS A 51 -5.53 -7.10 8.00
CA HIS A 51 -6.48 -6.47 8.91
C HIS A 51 -7.68 -5.88 8.19
N VAL A 52 -7.45 -5.15 7.09
CA VAL A 52 -8.51 -4.58 6.26
C VAL A 52 -9.43 -5.68 5.69
N ASP A 53 -8.85 -6.75 5.14
CA ASP A 53 -9.60 -7.86 4.58
C ASP A 53 -10.47 -8.57 5.65
N LYS A 54 -9.96 -8.67 6.89
CA LYS A 54 -10.73 -9.18 8.03
C LYS A 54 -11.93 -8.28 8.33
N ILE A 55 -11.76 -6.95 8.31
CA ILE A 55 -12.86 -6.00 8.52
C ILE A 55 -13.88 -6.10 7.39
N ILE A 56 -13.44 -6.12 6.12
CA ILE A 56 -14.32 -6.26 4.95
C ILE A 56 -15.12 -7.57 5.03
N THR A 57 -14.47 -8.67 5.43
CA THR A 57 -15.14 -9.97 5.63
C THR A 57 -16.16 -9.90 6.76
N GLY A 58 -15.86 -9.17 7.84
CA GLY A 58 -16.82 -8.89 8.92
C GLY A 58 -18.03 -8.11 8.43
N ILE A 59 -17.83 -7.04 7.65
CA ILE A 59 -18.90 -6.23 7.05
C ILE A 59 -19.76 -7.09 6.10
N ALA A 60 -19.15 -7.97 5.32
CA ALA A 60 -19.84 -8.82 4.35
C ALA A 60 -20.87 -9.76 5.00
N LYS A 61 -20.69 -10.13 6.28
CA LYS A 61 -21.67 -10.93 7.04
C LYS A 61 -22.99 -10.19 7.27
N ASN A 62 -22.92 -8.87 7.41
CA ASN A 62 -24.09 -8.01 7.65
C ASN A 62 -24.63 -7.40 6.36
N SER A 63 -23.75 -7.03 5.43
CA SER A 63 -24.12 -6.41 4.15
C SER A 63 -23.08 -6.69 3.07
N SER A 64 -23.38 -7.66 2.21
CA SER A 64 -22.56 -7.97 1.02
C SER A 64 -22.47 -6.80 0.04
N LYS A 65 -23.51 -5.97 -0.04
CA LYS A 65 -23.54 -4.78 -0.90
C LYS A 65 -22.45 -3.77 -0.51
N ILE A 66 -22.31 -3.47 0.78
CA ILE A 66 -21.30 -2.51 1.27
C ILE A 66 -19.89 -3.07 1.06
N ALA A 67 -19.67 -4.36 1.37
CA ALA A 67 -18.40 -5.01 1.13
C ALA A 67 -17.99 -4.98 -0.35
N ASN A 68 -18.93 -5.21 -1.27
CA ASN A 68 -18.67 -5.12 -2.71
C ASN A 68 -18.40 -3.69 -3.17
N GLN A 69 -19.09 -2.69 -2.60
CA GLN A 69 -18.82 -1.28 -2.89
C GLN A 69 -17.41 -0.87 -2.48
N ILE A 70 -16.93 -1.30 -1.30
CA ILE A 70 -15.55 -1.06 -0.84
C ILE A 70 -14.56 -1.63 -1.86
N LYS A 71 -14.72 -2.90 -2.25
CA LYS A 71 -13.82 -3.56 -3.22
C LYS A 71 -13.87 -2.89 -4.59
N GLN A 72 -15.05 -2.53 -5.08
CA GLN A 72 -15.21 -1.93 -6.41
C GLN A 72 -14.70 -0.50 -6.49
N LYS A 73 -14.72 0.28 -5.40
CA LYS A 73 -14.31 1.69 -5.38
C LYS A 73 -12.90 1.90 -5.95
N LEU A 74 -11.98 0.97 -5.68
CA LEU A 74 -10.60 1.04 -6.17
C LEU A 74 -10.49 0.57 -7.62
N TRP A 75 -11.21 -0.49 -7.99
CA TRP A 75 -11.26 -0.92 -9.39
C TRP A 75 -11.91 0.09 -10.34
N GLN A 76 -12.64 1.08 -9.80
CA GLN A 76 -13.20 2.21 -10.55
C GLN A 76 -12.15 3.29 -10.88
N THR A 77 -11.06 3.39 -10.11
CA THR A 77 -9.98 4.35 -10.41
C THR A 77 -9.05 3.83 -11.51
N ILE A 78 -9.07 2.53 -11.79
CA ILE A 78 -8.27 1.89 -12.83
C ILE A 78 -9.10 1.78 -14.13
N PRO A 79 -8.58 2.28 -15.28
CA PRO A 79 -9.25 2.17 -16.57
C PRO A 79 -9.62 0.72 -16.94
N LYS A 80 -10.79 0.52 -17.56
CA LYS A 80 -11.29 -0.82 -17.92
C LYS A 80 -10.44 -1.51 -18.98
N ASP A 81 -9.81 -0.73 -19.84
CA ASP A 81 -8.92 -1.09 -20.93
C ASP A 81 -7.44 -1.05 -20.54
N HIS A 82 -7.14 -0.94 -19.24
CA HIS A 82 -5.76 -0.95 -18.75
C HIS A 82 -5.07 -2.28 -19.16
N PRO A 83 -3.89 -2.24 -19.81
CA PRO A 83 -3.24 -3.44 -20.36
C PRO A 83 -2.92 -4.50 -19.29
N ASP A 84 -2.49 -4.06 -18.11
CA ASP A 84 -2.12 -4.94 -17.00
C ASP A 84 -3.26 -5.20 -16.00
N ARG A 85 -4.53 -4.96 -16.38
CA ARG A 85 -5.67 -5.04 -15.43
C ARG A 85 -5.79 -6.39 -14.73
N GLU A 86 -5.38 -7.47 -15.39
CA GLU A 86 -5.40 -8.84 -14.83
C GLU A 86 -4.15 -9.17 -13.98
N LEU A 87 -3.11 -8.32 -14.04
CA LEU A 87 -1.81 -8.53 -13.39
C LEU A 87 -1.64 -7.70 -12.10
N ILE A 88 -2.54 -6.74 -11.87
CA ILE A 88 -2.53 -5.88 -10.68
C ILE A 88 -3.47 -6.41 -9.60
N ASP A 89 -3.13 -6.15 -8.34
CA ASP A 89 -3.98 -6.42 -7.17
C ASP A 89 -4.11 -5.14 -6.33
N PRO A 90 -5.06 -4.25 -6.69
CA PRO A 90 -5.23 -2.96 -6.04
C PRO A 90 -5.36 -3.09 -4.52
N PHE A 91 -4.64 -2.25 -3.78
CA PHE A 91 -4.69 -2.26 -2.33
C PHE A 91 -6.12 -1.91 -1.86
N PRO A 92 -6.70 -2.60 -0.86
CA PRO A 92 -8.12 -2.44 -0.48
C PRO A 92 -8.46 -1.09 0.18
N LEU A 93 -7.49 -0.17 0.25
CA LEU A 93 -7.63 1.22 0.66
C LEU A 93 -6.84 2.12 -0.30
N PRO A 94 -7.19 3.42 -0.42
CA PRO A 94 -6.33 4.38 -1.10
C PRO A 94 -4.93 4.37 -0.48
N LEU A 95 -3.91 4.20 -1.34
CA LEU A 95 -2.51 4.06 -0.94
C LEU A 95 -1.64 5.10 -1.65
N LEU A 96 -0.84 5.82 -0.87
CA LEU A 96 0.24 6.68 -1.34
C LEU A 96 1.57 6.13 -0.82
N ILE A 97 2.53 5.92 -1.71
CA ILE A 97 3.90 5.56 -1.37
C ILE A 97 4.76 6.82 -1.54
N ALA A 98 5.54 7.18 -0.53
CA ALA A 98 6.41 8.35 -0.54
C ALA A 98 7.85 7.95 -0.18
N GLY A 99 8.81 8.32 -1.01
CA GLY A 99 10.22 8.21 -0.70
C GLY A 99 10.69 9.30 0.27
N SER A 100 11.45 8.94 1.29
CA SER A 100 12.09 9.88 2.22
C SER A 100 13.61 9.79 2.13
N LYS A 101 14.30 10.83 2.62
CA LYS A 101 15.77 11.00 2.55
C LYS A 101 16.30 10.94 1.12
N TYR A 102 15.61 11.63 0.22
CA TYR A 102 16.01 11.73 -1.19
C TYR A 102 17.40 12.35 -1.35
N ASP A 103 17.77 13.25 -0.43
CA ASP A 103 19.08 13.89 -0.35
C ASP A 103 20.23 12.89 -0.25
N ILE A 104 20.03 11.74 0.38
CA ILE A 104 21.01 10.64 0.46
C ILE A 104 20.87 9.73 -0.78
N PHE A 105 19.63 9.40 -1.15
CA PHE A 105 19.34 8.50 -2.26
C PHE A 105 19.87 9.00 -3.61
N GLN A 106 19.83 10.31 -3.85
CA GLN A 106 20.33 10.90 -5.10
C GLN A 106 21.82 10.63 -5.32
N ASP A 107 22.60 10.42 -4.25
CA ASP A 107 24.05 10.18 -4.31
C ASP A 107 24.42 8.70 -4.48
N PHE A 108 23.45 7.78 -4.48
CA PHE A 108 23.71 6.36 -4.71
C PHE A 108 24.14 6.05 -6.15
N ASP A 109 24.81 4.91 -6.33
CA ASP A 109 25.16 4.41 -7.65
C ASP A 109 23.95 4.33 -8.57
N SER A 110 24.16 4.69 -9.84
CA SER A 110 23.07 4.75 -10.84
C SER A 110 22.31 3.44 -11.00
N GLU A 111 22.99 2.30 -10.83
CA GLU A 111 22.38 0.97 -10.91
C GLU A 111 21.46 0.72 -9.71
N ILE A 112 21.89 1.08 -8.50
CA ILE A 112 21.08 0.96 -7.28
C ILE A 112 19.84 1.85 -7.38
N ARG A 113 19.99 3.11 -7.78
CA ARG A 113 18.86 4.04 -7.99
C ARG A 113 17.86 3.48 -9.00
N LYS A 114 18.36 2.93 -10.11
CA LYS A 114 17.52 2.34 -11.17
C LYS A 114 16.71 1.15 -10.66
N ILE A 115 17.31 0.28 -9.84
CA ILE A 115 16.61 -0.86 -9.23
C ILE A 115 15.51 -0.35 -8.29
N ILE A 116 15.84 0.56 -7.38
CA ILE A 116 14.88 1.09 -6.41
C ILE A 116 13.70 1.77 -7.11
N CYS A 117 13.96 2.65 -8.07
CA CYS A 117 12.91 3.33 -8.83
C CYS A 117 12.01 2.34 -9.59
N LYS A 118 12.58 1.30 -10.22
CA LYS A 118 11.80 0.29 -10.93
C LYS A 118 10.92 -0.51 -9.97
N THR A 119 11.45 -0.92 -8.83
CA THR A 119 10.71 -1.65 -7.80
C THR A 119 9.57 -0.81 -7.24
N LEU A 120 9.83 0.45 -6.85
CA LEU A 120 8.79 1.34 -6.32
C LEU A 120 7.70 1.62 -7.36
N ARG A 121 8.08 1.82 -8.63
CA ARG A 121 7.10 1.98 -9.73
C ARG A 121 6.26 0.73 -9.93
N PHE A 122 6.89 -0.45 -9.90
CA PHE A 122 6.18 -1.72 -9.99
C PHE A 122 5.19 -1.89 -8.83
N VAL A 123 5.62 -1.66 -7.60
CA VAL A 123 4.79 -1.81 -6.41
C VAL A 123 3.62 -0.83 -6.43
N ALA A 124 3.87 0.43 -6.78
CA ALA A 124 2.81 1.43 -6.92
C ALA A 124 1.80 1.01 -7.98
N HIS A 125 2.27 0.52 -9.13
CA HIS A 125 1.42 0.03 -10.20
C HIS A 125 0.58 -1.19 -9.78
N TYR A 126 1.24 -2.20 -9.21
CA TYR A 126 0.61 -3.44 -8.75
C TYR A 126 -0.51 -3.19 -7.74
N TYR A 127 -0.28 -2.27 -6.79
CA TYR A 127 -1.25 -1.92 -5.77
C TYR A 127 -2.22 -0.79 -6.15
N GLY A 128 -2.14 -0.25 -7.37
CA GLY A 128 -2.95 0.90 -7.78
C GLY A 128 -2.71 2.16 -6.93
N ALA A 129 -1.50 2.31 -6.39
CA ALA A 129 -1.08 3.40 -5.52
C ALA A 129 -0.44 4.56 -6.30
N SER A 130 -0.43 5.74 -5.67
CA SER A 130 0.41 6.86 -6.13
C SER A 130 1.82 6.74 -5.56
N LEU A 131 2.82 7.24 -6.29
CA LEU A 131 4.23 7.29 -5.86
C LEU A 131 4.73 8.73 -5.91
N LEU A 132 5.33 9.21 -4.81
CA LEU A 132 5.96 10.53 -4.68
C LEU A 132 7.43 10.42 -4.22
#